data_AF-H9DR61-F1
#
_entry.id   AF-H9DR61-F1
#
_cell.length_a   1.000
_cell.length_b   1.000
_cell.length_c   1.000
_cell.angle_alpha   90.00
_cell.angle_beta   90.00
_cell.angle_gamma   90.00
#
_symmetry.space_group_name_H-M   'P 1'
#
loop_
_entity.id
_entity.type
_entity.pdbx_description
1 polymer ?
#
loop_
_entity_poly.entity_id
_entity_poly.type
_entity_poly.pdbx_seq_one_letter_code
_entity_poly.pdbx_strand_id
1 'polypeptide(L)'
;GLKIHEDWGTTPAAINAALTVADKYDVQVCIHTDTLNEAGCVEDTLAAINGRTIHTYHTEGAGGGHAPDILKVAGHPNVLPASTNPTMPFTVNTLDEHLDMMMVCHH
;
A
#
# COMPACT_ATOMS: atom_id res chain seq x y z
N GLY A 1 6.27 -14.71 -4.38
CA GLY A 1 5.52 -13.47 -4.66
C GLY A 1 6.48 -12.33 -4.87
N LEU A 2 5.97 -11.15 -5.19
CA LEU A 2 6.74 -9.92 -5.38
C LEU A 2 6.27 -8.85 -4.38
N LYS A 3 7.16 -7.94 -3.96
CA LYS A 3 6.80 -6.73 -3.21
C LYS A 3 7.04 -5.52 -4.10
N ILE A 4 6.03 -4.65 -4.20
CA ILE A 4 6.15 -3.30 -4.77
C ILE A 4 6.19 -2.32 -3.59
N HIS A 5 7.19 -1.45 -3.54
CA HIS A 5 7.40 -0.49 -2.46
C HIS A 5 7.72 0.89 -3.03
N GLU A 6 7.20 1.95 -2.40
CA GLU A 6 7.35 3.31 -2.93
C GLU A 6 8.81 3.77 -2.96
N ASP A 7 9.62 3.33 -2.00
CA ASP A 7 11.08 3.52 -1.95
C ASP A 7 11.81 3.00 -3.20
N TRP A 8 11.22 2.03 -3.91
CA TRP A 8 11.72 1.50 -5.19
C TRP A 8 10.89 1.97 -6.40
N GLY A 9 9.93 2.86 -6.18
CA GLY A 9 8.99 3.40 -7.16
C GLY A 9 7.73 2.54 -7.34
N THR A 10 6.66 2.85 -6.61
CA THR A 10 5.33 2.24 -6.78
C THR A 10 4.53 2.94 -7.89
N THR A 11 5.10 2.99 -9.10
CA THR A 11 4.45 3.63 -10.26
C THR A 11 3.42 2.72 -10.93
N PRO A 12 2.43 3.26 -11.66
CA PRO A 12 1.49 2.48 -12.47
C PRO A 12 2.18 1.49 -13.42
N ALA A 13 3.32 1.87 -14.00
CA ALA A 13 4.11 1.03 -14.88
C ALA A 13 4.71 -0.18 -14.14
N ALA A 14 5.30 0.04 -12.96
CA ALA A 14 5.85 -1.02 -12.12
C ALA A 14 4.75 -1.97 -11.62
N ILE A 15 3.60 -1.43 -11.21
CA ILE A 15 2.41 -2.22 -10.80
C ILE A 15 1.97 -3.15 -11.93
N ASN A 16 1.77 -2.60 -13.14
CA ASN A 16 1.32 -3.40 -14.27
C ASN A 16 2.32 -4.49 -14.66
N ALA A 17 3.62 -4.18 -14.66
CA ALA A 17 4.67 -5.14 -14.98
C ALA A 17 4.72 -6.29 -13.96
N ALA A 18 4.70 -5.98 -12.66
CA ALA A 18 4.74 -6.97 -11.60
C ALA A 18 3.51 -7.88 -11.62
N LEU A 19 2.31 -7.33 -11.80
CA LEU A 19 1.07 -8.12 -11.88
C LEU A 19 1.02 -8.99 -13.14
N THR A 20 1.54 -8.52 -14.28
CA THR A 20 1.64 -9.34 -15.50
C THR A 20 2.55 -10.56 -15.30
N VAL A 21 3.67 -10.39 -14.58
CA VAL A 21 4.55 -11.50 -14.22
C VAL A 21 3.88 -12.41 -13.20
N ALA A 22 3.19 -11.86 -12.22
CA ALA A 22 2.47 -12.62 -11.21
C ALA A 22 1.43 -13.57 -11.81
N ASP A 23 0.61 -13.09 -12.75
CA ASP A 23 -0.38 -13.92 -13.46
C ASP A 23 0.28 -15.06 -14.25
N LYS A 24 1.45 -14.81 -14.86
CA LYS A 24 2.18 -15.84 -15.62
C LYS A 24 2.72 -16.97 -14.74
N TYR A 25 3.14 -16.66 -13.51
CA TYR A 25 3.80 -17.61 -12.62
C TYR A 25 2.93 -18.07 -11.45
N ASP A 26 1.67 -17.63 -11.38
CA ASP A 26 0.72 -17.94 -10.31
C ASP A 26 1.29 -17.65 -8.91
N VAL A 27 1.76 -16.42 -8.70
CA VAL A 27 2.32 -15.96 -7.43
C VAL A 27 1.66 -14.66 -6.96
N GLN A 28 1.55 -14.48 -5.64
CA GLN A 28 0.97 -13.25 -5.06
C GLN A 28 1.86 -12.02 -5.24
N VAL A 29 1.27 -10.83 -5.30
CA VAL A 29 1.94 -9.52 -5.22
C VAL A 29 1.47 -8.77 -3.98
N CYS A 30 2.42 -8.31 -3.16
CA CYS A 30 2.18 -7.41 -2.05
C CYS A 30 2.56 -5.98 -2.45
N ILE A 31 1.83 -4.98 -1.97
CA ILE A 31 2.06 -3.57 -2.32
C ILE A 31 2.06 -2.65 -1.09
N HIS A 32 3.02 -1.73 -1.09
CA HIS A 32 3.04 -0.49 -0.31
C HIS A 32 2.93 0.63 -1.37
N THR A 33 1.80 1.33 -1.39
CA THR A 33 1.44 2.28 -2.46
C THR A 33 2.19 3.61 -2.32
N ASP A 34 2.07 4.49 -3.29
CA ASP A 34 2.79 5.78 -3.35
C ASP A 34 2.18 6.79 -2.35
N THR A 35 2.79 6.93 -1.16
CA THR A 35 2.30 7.88 -0.14
C THR A 35 2.26 9.31 -0.63
N LEU A 36 3.22 9.69 -1.48
CA LEU A 36 3.40 11.06 -1.97
C LEU A 36 2.38 11.44 -3.05
N ASN A 37 1.65 10.47 -3.60
CA ASN A 37 0.85 10.65 -4.80
C ASN A 37 1.68 11.23 -5.97
N GLU A 38 2.96 10.84 -6.08
CA GLU A 38 3.88 11.34 -7.09
C GLU A 38 3.42 10.95 -8.50
N ALA A 39 3.02 9.68 -8.68
CA ALA A 39 2.62 9.12 -9.97
C ALA A 39 1.09 9.08 -10.19
N GLY A 40 0.31 9.63 -9.25
CA GLY A 40 -1.15 9.64 -9.28
C GLY A 40 -1.76 9.44 -7.89
N CYS A 41 -3.09 9.52 -7.80
CA CYS A 41 -3.85 9.27 -6.57
C CYS A 41 -4.17 7.77 -6.41
N VAL A 42 -4.84 7.39 -5.32
CA VAL A 42 -5.24 6.00 -5.06
C VAL A 42 -6.08 5.40 -6.20
N GLU A 43 -6.89 6.21 -6.87
CA GLU A 43 -7.71 5.81 -8.02
C GLU A 43 -6.84 5.40 -9.22
N ASP A 44 -5.71 6.07 -9.44
CA ASP A 44 -4.77 5.75 -10.53
C ASP A 44 -4.03 4.42 -10.25
N THR A 45 -3.66 4.18 -8.99
CA THR A 45 -3.12 2.89 -8.55
C THR A 45 -4.13 1.76 -8.70
N LEU A 46 -5.39 1.99 -8.34
CA LEU A 46 -6.48 1.01 -8.56
C LEU A 46 -6.71 0.72 -10.05
N ALA A 47 -6.63 1.76 -10.90
CA ALA A 47 -6.69 1.60 -12.34
C ALA A 47 -5.50 0.78 -12.87
N ALA A 48 -4.29 0.98 -12.35
CA ALA A 48 -3.11 0.19 -12.70
C ALA A 48 -3.22 -1.28 -12.24
N ILE A 49 -3.82 -1.54 -11.08
CA ILE A 49 -4.13 -2.91 -10.62
C ILE A 49 -5.10 -3.60 -11.60
N ASN A 50 -6.06 -2.85 -12.16
CA ASN A 50 -6.98 -3.30 -13.21
C ASN A 50 -7.76 -4.58 -12.82
N GLY A 51 -8.29 -4.61 -11.60
CA GLY A 51 -9.10 -5.72 -11.09
C GLY A 51 -8.35 -7.03 -10.81
N ARG A 52 -7.01 -7.07 -10.97
CA ARG A 52 -6.18 -8.24 -10.64
C ARG A 52 -6.01 -8.39 -9.13
N THR A 53 -5.76 -9.63 -8.69
CA THR A 53 -5.55 -9.94 -7.27
C THR A 53 -4.30 -9.25 -6.74
N ILE A 54 -4.42 -8.54 -5.62
CA ILE A 54 -3.28 -7.89 -4.96
C ILE A 54 -3.46 -7.86 -3.44
N HIS A 55 -2.36 -7.97 -2.69
CA HIS A 55 -2.34 -7.85 -1.24
C HIS A 55 -1.82 -6.48 -0.82
N THR A 56 -2.66 -5.65 -0.20
CA THR A 56 -2.26 -4.33 0.33
C THR A 56 -1.73 -4.47 1.75
N TYR A 57 -0.46 -4.11 1.96
CA TYR A 57 0.11 -4.02 3.31
C TYR A 57 -0.38 -2.76 4.01
N HIS A 58 -0.44 -2.81 5.36
CA HIS A 58 -0.80 -1.70 6.25
C HIS A 58 -1.88 -0.78 5.63
N THR A 59 -3.02 -1.40 5.31
CA THR A 59 -4.08 -0.80 4.48
C THR A 59 -4.69 0.45 5.09
N GLU A 60 -4.51 0.70 6.40
CA GLU A 60 -4.97 1.95 7.02
C GLU A 60 -4.08 3.16 6.71
N GLY A 61 -2.82 2.94 6.33
CA GLY A 61 -1.92 3.94 5.75
C GLY A 61 -0.88 4.56 6.68
N ALA A 62 -0.89 4.34 8.00
CA ALA A 62 0.17 4.87 8.89
C ALA A 62 1.52 4.19 8.63
N GLY A 63 1.51 2.93 8.19
CA GLY A 63 2.71 2.24 7.70
C GLY A 63 3.14 2.63 6.28
N GLY A 64 2.39 3.52 5.62
CA GLY A 64 2.62 4.02 4.26
C GLY A 64 1.54 3.61 3.25
N GLY A 65 1.37 4.46 2.25
CA GLY A 65 0.39 4.38 1.17
C GLY A 65 -0.31 5.71 0.91
N HIS A 66 -0.97 5.83 -0.25
CA HIS A 66 -1.64 7.07 -0.72
C HIS A 66 -2.29 7.87 0.40
N ALA A 67 -1.72 9.04 0.69
CA ALA A 67 -2.24 9.93 1.72
C ALA A 67 -3.38 10.81 1.16
N PRO A 68 -4.53 10.92 1.84
CA PRO A 68 -4.90 10.31 3.12
C PRO A 68 -5.82 9.08 2.99
N ASP A 69 -6.04 8.55 1.79
CA ASP A 69 -7.23 7.76 1.46
C ASP A 69 -6.96 6.34 0.95
N ILE A 70 -5.75 5.80 1.17
CA ILE A 70 -5.41 4.41 0.86
C ILE A 70 -6.39 3.39 1.47
N LEU A 71 -7.00 3.67 2.62
CA LEU A 71 -7.98 2.77 3.25
C LEU A 71 -9.16 2.40 2.35
N LYS A 72 -9.49 3.23 1.34
CA LYS A 72 -10.52 2.93 0.33
C LYS A 72 -10.34 1.58 -0.35
N VAL A 73 -9.09 1.13 -0.54
CA VAL A 73 -8.78 -0.13 -1.28
C VAL A 73 -9.36 -1.37 -0.61
N ALA A 74 -9.62 -1.33 0.70
CA ALA A 74 -10.25 -2.43 1.43
C ALA A 74 -11.68 -2.76 0.94
N GLY A 75 -12.34 -1.81 0.23
CA GLY A 75 -13.65 -2.02 -0.38
C GLY A 75 -13.64 -2.73 -1.72
N HIS A 76 -12.47 -3.00 -2.30
CA HIS A 76 -12.35 -3.60 -3.63
C HIS A 76 -12.29 -5.14 -3.57
N PRO A 77 -13.05 -5.86 -4.42
CA PRO A 77 -13.18 -7.31 -4.32
C PRO A 77 -11.91 -8.09 -4.68
N ASN A 78 -11.02 -7.48 -5.44
CA ASN A 78 -9.73 -8.05 -5.87
C ASN A 78 -8.58 -7.73 -4.90
N VAL A 79 -8.85 -7.00 -3.82
CA VAL A 79 -7.85 -6.62 -2.83
C VAL A 79 -7.94 -7.58 -1.63
N LEU A 80 -6.79 -8.08 -1.19
CA LEU A 80 -6.63 -8.82 0.05
C LEU A 80 -6.01 -7.88 1.09
N PRO A 81 -6.80 -7.16 1.90
CA PRO A 81 -6.27 -6.13 2.80
C PRO A 81 -5.68 -6.75 4.07
N ALA A 82 -4.53 -6.21 4.50
CA ALA A 82 -3.95 -6.48 5.80
C ALA A 82 -3.62 -5.19 6.56
N SER A 83 -3.67 -5.27 7.89
CA SER A 83 -3.18 -4.25 8.82
C SER A 83 -1.86 -4.71 9.44
N THR A 84 -1.01 -3.77 9.82
CA THR A 84 0.16 -4.04 10.66
C THR A 84 -0.17 -3.81 12.14
N ASN A 85 0.59 -4.42 13.04
CA ASN A 85 0.27 -4.41 14.46
C ASN A 85 0.41 -3.06 15.22
N PRO A 86 1.20 -2.04 14.82
CA PRO A 86 1.42 -0.89 15.71
C PRO A 86 0.17 -0.02 15.93
N THR A 87 -0.74 0.00 14.95
CA THR A 87 -2.00 0.76 15.01
C THR A 87 -3.14 0.01 15.70
N MET A 88 -2.88 -1.19 16.26
CA MET A 88 -3.91 -2.13 16.70
C MET A 88 -3.76 -2.54 18.18
N PRO A 89 -4.75 -2.25 19.06
CA PRO A 89 -5.89 -1.34 18.86
C PRO A 89 -5.46 0.14 18.94
N PHE A 90 -6.39 1.04 18.66
CA PHE A 90 -6.22 2.45 18.99
C PHE A 90 -6.17 2.66 20.52
N THR A 91 -5.12 3.30 21.01
CA THR A 91 -4.90 3.59 22.44
C THR A 91 -4.52 5.06 22.66
N VAL A 92 -4.45 5.49 23.93
CA VAL A 92 -4.11 6.87 24.30
C VAL A 92 -2.73 7.34 23.83
N ASN A 93 -1.79 6.41 23.57
CA ASN A 93 -0.43 6.75 23.14
C ASN A 93 -0.21 6.57 21.63
N THR A 94 -1.18 6.01 20.89
CA THR A 94 -0.96 5.58 19.50
C THR A 94 -0.51 6.72 18.59
N LEU A 95 -1.13 7.90 18.70
CA LEU A 95 -0.78 9.05 17.85
C LEU A 95 0.59 9.63 18.20
N ASP A 96 0.87 9.86 19.48
CA ASP A 96 2.13 10.44 19.93
C ASP A 96 3.32 9.53 19.58
N GLU A 97 3.16 8.21 19.79
CA GLU A 97 4.16 7.21 19.40
C GLU A 97 4.38 7.19 17.88
N HIS A 98 3.32 7.18 17.08
CA HIS A 98 3.45 7.06 15.63
C HIS A 98 3.99 8.31 14.97
N LEU A 99 3.64 9.51 15.48
CA LEU A 99 4.16 10.75 14.94
C LEU A 99 5.67 10.84 15.13
N ASP A 100 6.17 10.57 16.34
CA ASP A 100 7.60 10.58 16.63
C ASP A 100 8.33 9.48 15.84
N MET A 101 7.79 8.25 15.82
CA MET A 101 8.33 7.15 15.02
C MET A 101 8.47 7.51 13.53
N MET A 102 7.44 8.12 12.93
CA MET A 102 7.46 8.49 11.51
C MET A 102 8.53 9.55 11.21
N MET A 103 8.63 10.58 12.04
CA MET A 103 9.66 11.61 11.93
C MET A 103 11.07 11.02 12.13
N VAL A 104 11.28 10.17 13.13
CA VAL A 104 12.59 9.53 13.37
C VAL A 104 13.02 8.65 12.19
N CYS A 105 12.08 7.89 11.61
CA CYS A 105 12.37 7.03 10.47
C CYS A 105 12.69 7.81 9.17
N HIS A 106 12.14 9.03 9.02
CA HIS A 106 12.27 9.82 7.79
C HIS A 106 13.14 11.10 7.94
N HIS A 107 13.76 11.31 9.10
CA HIS A 107 14.63 12.44 9.45
C HIS A 107 13.90 13.80 9.46
#